data_AF-A0A955BL06-F1
#
_entry.id   AF-A0A955BL06-F1
#
_cell.length_a   1.000
_cell.length_b   1.000
_cell.length_c   1.000
_cell.angle_alpha   90.00
_cell.angle_beta   90.00
_cell.angle_gamma   90.00
#
_symmetry.space_group_name_H-M   'P 1'
#
loop_
_entity.id
_entity.type
_entity.pdbx_description
1 polymer ?
#
loop_
_entity_poly.entity_id
_entity_poly.type
_entity_poly.pdbx_seq_one_letter_code
_entity_poly.pdbx_strand_id
1 'polypeptide(L)'
;MKTNPVRRSEAGFTLVELLVVIAIIGVLVALLLPAIQAAREAARRTQCLNNVKQIGLACLNYESALGTLPEGARPNPSEKAGQYRGANGVSFHVTILPYAEFSTISDSILTILKQEATTETIRGGGGTFELEPDVLKYDSSNPNLVKLKELRATRVAPYLCPSDYDNIDDYLAGATGEELPSRSYYGVTGSAYSRGSDDYTSSGNWAMNRDGALYYGSQTELRSVSDGTSNTFLVGERWYTKRAWLIGGRASSATSVTLYSCKNIDRRYPINAPLYPNNYYISHVAFGNRPPLEPGGSEEVGLHNLYFGSHHPGGAHFGLIDGSARFVQDSIDLDTYLGMASADGEEVVQ
;
A
#
# COMPACT_ATOMS: atom_id res chain seq x y z
N MET A 1 -14.69 83.00 -14.10
CA MET A 1 -14.44 82.37 -12.79
C MET A 1 -13.54 81.16 -13.03
N LYS A 2 -12.25 81.23 -12.73
CA LYS A 2 -11.28 80.13 -12.94
C LYS A 2 -11.20 79.29 -11.66
N THR A 3 -11.52 78.00 -11.73
CA THR A 3 -11.36 77.07 -10.61
C THR A 3 -9.91 76.61 -10.51
N ASN A 4 -9.29 76.77 -9.34
CA ASN A 4 -7.93 76.29 -9.09
C ASN A 4 -7.96 74.77 -8.86
N PRO A 5 -7.12 73.97 -9.54
CA PRO A 5 -7.02 72.54 -9.26
C PRO A 5 -6.35 72.32 -7.90
N VAL A 6 -6.99 71.55 -7.03
CA VAL A 6 -6.41 71.08 -5.76
C VAL A 6 -5.26 70.14 -6.11
N ARG A 7 -4.00 70.56 -5.89
CA ARG A 7 -2.84 69.67 -6.01
C ARG A 7 -2.93 68.61 -4.91
N ARG A 8 -3.18 67.35 -5.29
CA ARG A 8 -2.91 66.22 -4.40
C ARG A 8 -1.40 66.14 -4.22
N SER A 9 -0.93 66.29 -2.99
CA SER A 9 0.44 65.92 -2.63
C SER A 9 0.56 64.40 -2.78
N GLU A 10 1.20 63.95 -3.84
CA GLU A 10 1.65 62.56 -3.93
C GLU A 10 2.82 62.42 -2.94
N ALA A 11 2.53 61.84 -1.77
CA ALA A 11 3.57 61.50 -0.80
C ALA A 11 4.43 60.39 -1.42
N GLY A 12 5.66 60.73 -1.84
CA GLY A 12 6.63 59.75 -2.32
C GLY A 12 7.13 58.89 -1.16
N PHE A 13 7.11 57.57 -1.35
CA PHE A 13 7.61 56.61 -0.36
C PHE A 13 9.14 56.68 -0.28
N THR A 14 9.72 56.71 0.91
CA THR A 14 11.17 56.70 1.07
C THR A 14 11.73 55.30 0.87
N LEU A 15 12.94 55.20 0.34
CA LEU A 15 13.63 53.91 0.15
C LEU A 15 13.76 53.14 1.47
N VAL A 16 13.95 53.85 2.59
CA VAL A 16 14.05 53.26 3.93
C VAL A 16 12.72 52.63 4.36
N GLU A 17 11.59 53.30 4.15
CA GLU A 17 10.27 52.73 4.47
C GLU A 17 10.00 51.45 3.68
N LEU A 18 10.41 51.40 2.41
CA LEU A 18 10.25 50.19 1.58
C LEU A 18 11.14 49.06 2.10
N LEU A 19 12.39 49.36 2.43
CA LEU A 19 13.33 48.38 2.97
C LEU A 19 12.85 47.80 4.31
N VAL A 20 12.28 48.62 5.19
CA VAL A 20 11.74 48.15 6.48
C VAL A 20 10.55 47.21 6.27
N VAL A 21 9.62 47.56 5.37
CA VAL A 21 8.44 46.72 5.10
C VAL A 21 8.86 45.37 4.53
N ILE A 22 9.77 45.34 3.54
CA ILE A 22 10.24 44.07 2.99
C ILE A 22 11.03 43.26 4.02
N ALA A 23 11.78 43.90 4.93
CA ALA A 23 12.51 43.22 5.99
C ALA A 23 11.54 42.56 6.99
N ILE A 24 10.48 43.26 7.40
CA ILE A 24 9.45 42.71 8.29
C ILE A 24 8.72 41.55 7.61
N ILE A 25 8.30 41.71 6.35
CA ILE A 25 7.66 40.62 5.59
C ILE A 25 8.61 39.42 5.46
N GLY A 26 9.89 39.66 5.18
CA GLY A 26 10.91 38.62 5.07
C GLY A 26 11.07 37.82 6.37
N VAL A 27 11.13 38.50 7.51
CA VAL A 27 11.19 37.86 8.84
C VAL A 27 9.91 37.09 9.14
N LEU A 28 8.73 37.66 8.87
CA LEU A 28 7.46 36.97 9.09
C LEU A 28 7.34 35.71 8.24
N VAL A 29 7.67 35.77 6.95
CA VAL A 29 7.63 34.61 6.05
C VAL A 29 8.65 33.55 6.47
N ALA A 30 9.86 33.95 6.87
CA ALA A 30 10.89 33.02 7.35
C ALA A 30 10.45 32.24 8.61
N LEU A 31 9.69 32.88 9.50
CA LEU A 31 9.14 32.23 10.70
C LEU A 31 7.88 31.41 10.41
N LEU A 32 7.07 31.83 9.44
CA LEU A 32 5.81 31.16 9.10
C LEU A 32 5.98 29.94 8.20
N LEU A 33 6.98 29.92 7.31
CA LEU A 33 7.14 28.82 6.34
C LEU A 33 7.40 27.46 7.03
N PRO A 34 8.32 27.32 8.00
CA PRO A 34 8.52 26.05 8.71
C PRO A 34 7.27 25.63 9.49
N ALA A 35 6.57 26.59 10.10
CA ALA A 35 5.36 26.32 10.86
C ALA A 35 4.21 25.81 9.98
N ILE A 36 4.00 26.42 8.81
CA ILE A 36 2.99 25.98 7.84
C ILE A 36 3.32 24.58 7.31
N GLN A 37 4.60 24.28 7.06
CA GLN A 37 5.03 22.96 6.61
C GLN A 37 4.78 21.88 7.68
N ALA A 38 5.14 22.16 8.93
CA ALA A 38 4.89 21.26 10.06
C ALA A 38 3.40 21.01 10.26
N ALA A 39 2.57 22.06 10.18
CA ALA A 39 1.11 21.94 10.30
C ALA A 39 0.51 21.10 9.15
N ARG A 40 0.99 21.29 7.91
CA ARG A 40 0.54 20.49 6.76
C ARG A 40 0.91 19.02 6.92
N GLU A 41 2.10 18.73 7.41
CA GLU A 41 2.54 17.34 7.64
C GLU A 41 1.75 16.67 8.77
N ALA A 42 1.46 17.39 9.86
CA ALA A 42 0.58 16.90 10.92
C ALA A 42 -0.83 16.60 10.41
N ALA A 43 -1.37 17.43 9.51
CA ALA A 43 -2.66 17.18 8.88
C ALA A 43 -2.62 15.93 7.98
N ARG A 44 -1.56 15.75 7.18
CA ARG A 44 -1.38 14.55 6.34
C ARG A 44 -1.26 13.28 7.18
N ARG A 45 -0.51 13.31 8.29
CA ARG A 45 -0.41 12.19 9.25
C ARG A 45 -1.77 11.81 9.82
N THR A 46 -2.53 12.80 10.29
CA THR A 46 -3.89 12.59 10.81
C THR A 46 -4.79 11.96 9.73
N GLN A 47 -4.65 12.39 8.47
CA GLN A 47 -5.41 11.82 7.38
C GLN A 47 -4.99 10.37 7.05
N CYS A 48 -3.69 10.04 7.00
CA CYS A 48 -3.27 8.66 6.77
C CYS A 48 -3.68 7.73 7.93
N LEU A 49 -3.62 8.19 9.18
CA LEU A 49 -4.16 7.48 10.35
C LEU A 49 -5.67 7.20 10.21
N ASN A 50 -6.46 8.19 9.77
CA ASN A 50 -7.89 8.00 9.53
C ASN A 50 -8.17 7.02 8.39
N ASN A 51 -7.38 7.05 7.32
CA ASN A 51 -7.49 6.10 6.21
C ASN A 51 -7.22 4.66 6.66
N VAL A 52 -6.16 4.44 7.45
CA VAL A 52 -5.87 3.13 8.08
C VAL A 52 -7.06 2.67 8.94
N LYS A 53 -7.61 3.57 9.75
CA LYS A 53 -8.78 3.27 10.59
C LYS A 53 -10.02 2.91 9.76
N GLN A 54 -10.28 3.62 8.66
CA GLN A 54 -11.37 3.30 7.74
C GLN A 54 -11.20 1.92 7.11
N ILE A 55 -9.97 1.54 6.73
CA ILE A 55 -9.67 0.21 6.21
C ILE A 55 -9.91 -0.86 7.27
N GLY A 56 -9.44 -0.65 8.51
CA GLY A 56 -9.68 -1.57 9.62
C GLY A 56 -11.17 -1.76 9.92
N LEU A 57 -11.94 -0.67 9.97
CA LEU A 57 -13.40 -0.73 10.14
C LEU A 57 -14.10 -1.46 8.99
N ALA A 58 -13.66 -1.26 7.74
CA ALA A 58 -14.21 -2.00 6.60
C ALA A 58 -13.93 -3.51 6.71
N CYS A 59 -12.75 -3.90 7.21
CA CYS A 59 -12.42 -5.31 7.46
C CYS A 59 -13.26 -5.90 8.60
N LEU A 60 -13.53 -5.15 9.67
CA LEU A 60 -14.41 -5.59 10.75
C LEU A 60 -15.87 -5.71 10.31
N ASN A 61 -16.36 -4.77 9.49
CA ASN A 61 -17.70 -4.87 8.92
C ASN A 61 -17.82 -6.08 7.97
N TYR A 62 -16.76 -6.38 7.21
CA TYR A 62 -16.66 -7.61 6.41
C TYR A 62 -16.75 -8.84 7.31
N GLU A 63 -15.98 -8.87 8.39
CA GLU A 63 -15.98 -9.99 9.35
C GLU A 63 -17.34 -10.16 10.03
N SER A 64 -17.97 -9.07 10.46
CA SER A 64 -19.31 -9.12 11.07
C SER A 64 -20.37 -9.71 10.15
N ALA A 65 -20.18 -9.58 8.82
CA ALA A 65 -21.10 -10.12 7.82
C ALA A 65 -20.78 -11.56 7.41
N LEU A 66 -19.50 -11.97 7.43
CA LEU A 66 -19.03 -13.23 6.83
C LEU A 66 -18.36 -14.19 7.82
N GLY A 67 -18.19 -13.79 9.08
CA GLY A 67 -17.62 -14.57 10.18
C GLY A 67 -16.10 -14.74 10.14
N THR A 68 -15.42 -14.14 9.16
CA THR A 68 -13.96 -14.21 8.97
C THR A 68 -13.45 -12.87 8.45
N LEU A 69 -12.22 -12.51 8.81
CA LEU A 69 -11.50 -11.39 8.20
C LEU A 69 -11.35 -11.63 6.69
N PRO A 70 -11.21 -10.56 5.88
CA PRO A 70 -11.07 -10.71 4.44
C PRO A 70 -9.83 -11.53 4.09
N GLU A 71 -9.93 -12.28 2.99
CA GLU A 71 -8.80 -12.97 2.41
C GLU A 71 -7.76 -11.95 1.91
N GLY A 72 -6.48 -12.10 2.25
CA GLY A 72 -5.42 -11.18 1.79
C GLY A 72 -5.35 -11.08 0.25
N ALA A 73 -5.63 -12.21 -0.41
CA ALA A 73 -6.07 -12.25 -1.79
C ALA A 73 -6.99 -13.45 -2.00
N ARG A 74 -8.16 -13.21 -2.60
CA ARG A 74 -9.17 -14.24 -2.85
C ARG A 74 -8.73 -15.13 -4.03
N PRO A 75 -8.59 -16.47 -3.85
CA PRO A 75 -8.27 -17.38 -4.94
C PRO A 75 -9.24 -17.23 -6.11
N ASN A 76 -8.72 -17.35 -7.32
CA ASN A 76 -9.53 -17.42 -8.52
C ASN A 76 -10.37 -18.73 -8.45
N PRO A 77 -11.68 -18.71 -8.78
CA PRO A 77 -12.51 -19.91 -8.78
C PRO A 77 -11.96 -21.09 -9.61
N SER A 78 -11.07 -20.84 -10.57
CA SER A 78 -10.40 -21.88 -11.37
C SER A 78 -9.25 -22.58 -10.64
N GLU A 79 -8.74 -22.02 -9.54
CA GLU A 79 -7.58 -22.55 -8.80
C GLU A 79 -7.97 -23.76 -7.95
N LYS A 80 -7.23 -24.87 -8.12
CA LYS A 80 -7.39 -26.05 -7.26
C LYS A 80 -6.78 -25.78 -5.89
N ALA A 81 -7.53 -26.07 -4.83
CA ALA A 81 -7.05 -26.00 -3.44
C ALA A 81 -5.69 -26.70 -3.29
N GLY A 82 -4.70 -26.00 -2.74
CA GLY A 82 -3.35 -26.52 -2.51
C GLY A 82 -2.37 -26.43 -3.69
N GLN A 83 -2.75 -25.88 -4.85
CA GLN A 83 -1.84 -25.64 -5.98
C GLN A 83 -1.57 -24.14 -6.20
N TYR A 84 -0.81 -23.56 -5.27
CA TYR A 84 -0.40 -22.16 -5.18
C TYR A 84 0.60 -21.66 -6.27
N ARG A 85 0.68 -22.30 -7.44
CA ARG A 85 1.73 -21.99 -8.43
C ARG A 85 1.25 -20.92 -9.42
N GLY A 86 1.81 -19.72 -9.35
CA GLY A 86 1.45 -18.60 -10.23
C GLY A 86 0.06 -18.02 -9.92
N ALA A 87 -0.41 -18.17 -8.69
CA ALA A 87 -1.73 -17.73 -8.28
C ALA A 87 -1.73 -16.24 -7.88
N ASN A 88 -2.50 -15.43 -8.61
CA ASN A 88 -2.82 -14.05 -8.30
C ASN A 88 -4.30 -13.96 -7.96
N GLY A 89 -4.61 -13.90 -6.66
CA GLY A 89 -5.97 -13.70 -6.20
C GLY A 89 -6.44 -12.24 -6.35
N VAL A 90 -7.73 -12.02 -6.14
CA VAL A 90 -8.29 -10.67 -6.06
C VAL A 90 -7.86 -10.05 -4.72
N SER A 91 -7.20 -8.89 -4.78
CA SER A 91 -6.74 -8.14 -3.60
C SER A 91 -7.87 -7.92 -2.57
N PHE A 92 -7.53 -8.04 -1.28
CA PHE A 92 -8.46 -7.75 -0.18
C PHE A 92 -9.07 -6.33 -0.27
N HIS A 93 -8.36 -5.39 -0.91
CA HIS A 93 -8.86 -4.05 -1.17
C HIS A 93 -10.19 -4.09 -1.92
N VAL A 94 -10.35 -4.97 -2.94
CA VAL A 94 -11.62 -5.10 -3.67
C VAL A 94 -12.70 -5.68 -2.78
N THR A 95 -12.38 -6.71 -1.99
CA THR A 95 -13.37 -7.45 -1.21
C THR A 95 -13.96 -6.61 -0.06
N ILE A 96 -13.21 -5.64 0.46
CA ILE A 96 -13.70 -4.74 1.52
C ILE A 96 -14.39 -3.46 1.01
N LEU A 97 -14.32 -3.16 -0.30
CA LEU A 97 -14.96 -1.96 -0.88
C LEU A 97 -16.45 -1.81 -0.55
N PRO A 98 -17.29 -2.87 -0.54
CA PRO A 98 -18.71 -2.75 -0.16
C PRO A 98 -18.89 -2.23 1.26
N TYR A 99 -17.94 -2.53 2.14
CA TYR A 99 -17.92 -2.14 3.54
C TYR A 99 -17.23 -0.78 3.79
N ALA A 100 -16.74 -0.15 2.71
CA ALA A 100 -16.12 1.16 2.68
C ALA A 100 -16.91 2.16 1.82
N GLU A 101 -18.20 1.93 1.59
CA GLU A 101 -19.10 2.78 0.77
C GLU A 101 -18.81 2.76 -0.75
N PHE A 102 -18.08 1.76 -1.25
CA PHE A 102 -17.72 1.60 -2.67
C PHE A 102 -18.26 0.30 -3.29
N SER A 103 -19.46 -0.14 -2.90
CA SER A 103 -20.09 -1.39 -3.35
C SER A 103 -20.17 -1.53 -4.88
N THR A 104 -20.60 -0.48 -5.59
CA THR A 104 -20.74 -0.47 -7.06
C THR A 104 -19.45 -0.85 -7.79
N ILE A 105 -18.29 -0.42 -7.27
CA ILE A 105 -16.97 -0.72 -7.86
C ILE A 105 -16.64 -2.20 -7.65
N SER A 106 -16.81 -2.68 -6.42
CA SER A 106 -16.60 -4.08 -6.06
C SER A 106 -17.48 -5.01 -6.90
N ASP A 107 -18.78 -4.75 -6.93
CA ASP A 107 -19.76 -5.59 -7.62
C ASP A 107 -19.46 -5.66 -9.11
N SER A 108 -19.05 -4.54 -9.73
CA SER A 108 -18.64 -4.51 -11.13
C SER A 108 -17.40 -5.37 -11.36
N ILE A 109 -16.36 -5.23 -10.53
CA ILE A 109 -15.12 -6.01 -10.65
C ILE A 109 -15.42 -7.50 -10.48
N LEU A 110 -16.08 -7.88 -9.39
CA LEU A 110 -16.36 -9.29 -9.07
C LEU A 110 -17.31 -9.94 -10.09
N THR A 111 -18.26 -9.18 -10.65
CA THR A 111 -19.15 -9.70 -11.71
C THR A 111 -18.38 -9.99 -12.99
N ILE A 112 -17.53 -9.05 -13.44
CA ILE A 112 -16.69 -9.24 -14.62
C ILE A 112 -15.78 -10.44 -14.41
N LEU A 113 -15.08 -10.52 -13.28
CA LEU A 113 -14.19 -11.63 -12.98
C LEU A 113 -14.92 -12.98 -12.98
N LYS A 114 -16.17 -13.05 -12.50
CA LYS A 114 -16.97 -14.29 -12.54
C LYS A 114 -17.41 -14.68 -13.95
N GLN A 115 -17.79 -13.70 -14.78
CA GLN A 115 -18.25 -13.95 -16.15
C GLN A 115 -17.11 -14.41 -17.06
N GLU A 116 -15.92 -13.92 -16.78
CA GLU A 116 -14.77 -14.07 -17.64
C GLU A 116 -13.77 -15.14 -17.14
N ALA A 117 -13.97 -15.66 -15.92
CA ALA A 117 -13.24 -16.80 -15.38
C ALA A 117 -13.55 -18.08 -16.17
N THR A 118 -12.94 -18.20 -17.35
CA THR A 118 -12.94 -19.43 -18.14
C THR A 118 -11.90 -20.40 -17.57
N THR A 119 -12.27 -21.68 -17.52
CA THR A 119 -11.60 -22.76 -16.80
C THR A 119 -10.27 -23.25 -17.40
N GLU A 120 -9.55 -22.43 -18.18
CA GLU A 120 -8.43 -22.91 -19.01
C GLU A 120 -7.16 -22.06 -18.93
N THR A 121 -6.43 -22.05 -17.80
CA THR A 121 -4.96 -21.82 -17.88
C THR A 121 -4.14 -22.35 -16.69
N ILE A 122 -4.50 -23.49 -16.10
CA ILE A 122 -3.60 -24.20 -15.17
C ILE A 122 -2.77 -25.22 -15.97
N ARG A 123 -1.77 -24.77 -16.73
CA ARG A 123 -0.68 -25.65 -17.19
C ARG A 123 0.66 -25.00 -16.90
N GLY A 124 1.41 -25.65 -16.01
CA GLY A 124 2.65 -25.15 -15.44
C GLY A 124 3.85 -25.18 -16.37
N GLY A 125 4.92 -24.56 -15.86
CA GLY A 125 6.28 -24.69 -16.38
C GLY A 125 6.89 -23.36 -16.82
N GLY A 126 7.72 -22.78 -15.95
CA GLY A 126 8.96 -22.04 -16.30
C GLY A 126 8.96 -21.01 -17.43
N GLY A 127 7.83 -20.41 -17.80
CA GLY A 127 7.75 -19.33 -18.78
C GLY A 127 7.46 -18.00 -18.10
N THR A 128 7.84 -16.90 -18.74
CA THR A 128 7.51 -15.56 -18.27
C THR A 128 5.99 -15.38 -18.24
N PHE A 129 5.40 -15.44 -17.05
CA PHE A 129 3.97 -15.40 -16.83
C PHE A 129 3.53 -13.95 -16.71
N GLU A 130 2.89 -13.36 -17.71
CA GLU A 130 2.29 -12.03 -17.61
C GLU A 130 0.99 -12.10 -16.80
N LEU A 131 1.10 -12.27 -15.49
CA LEU A 131 -0.08 -12.43 -14.65
C LEU A 131 -0.54 -11.07 -14.14
N GLU A 132 -1.30 -10.36 -14.97
CA GLU A 132 -2.55 -9.75 -14.49
C GLU A 132 -3.42 -10.87 -13.85
N PRO A 133 -4.61 -10.63 -13.30
CA PRO A 133 -5.60 -11.67 -13.45
C PRO A 133 -5.71 -11.97 -14.96
N ASP A 134 -4.95 -12.95 -15.44
CA ASP A 134 -5.16 -13.65 -16.72
C ASP A 134 -6.41 -14.54 -16.57
N VAL A 135 -7.42 -14.02 -15.87
CA VAL A 135 -8.80 -14.24 -16.22
C VAL A 135 -8.99 -13.77 -17.65
N LEU A 136 -8.26 -12.73 -18.13
CA LEU A 136 -8.39 -12.27 -19.50
C LEU A 136 -7.11 -11.56 -20.02
N LYS A 137 -6.41 -12.17 -20.98
CA LYS A 137 -5.55 -11.41 -21.92
C LYS A 137 -6.34 -10.21 -22.39
N TYR A 138 -5.88 -8.99 -22.10
CA TYR A 138 -6.60 -7.79 -22.49
C TYR A 138 -6.96 -7.85 -23.99
N ASP A 139 -8.26 -7.99 -24.26
CA ASP A 139 -8.84 -8.03 -25.59
C ASP A 139 -9.75 -6.82 -25.70
N SER A 140 -9.31 -5.84 -26.50
CA SER A 140 -10.07 -4.61 -26.76
C SER A 140 -11.41 -4.85 -27.44
N SER A 141 -11.66 -6.05 -27.98
CA SER A 141 -12.96 -6.43 -28.54
C SER A 141 -13.95 -6.93 -27.48
N ASN A 142 -13.47 -7.31 -26.28
CA ASN A 142 -14.31 -7.72 -25.18
C ASN A 142 -14.67 -6.50 -24.29
N PRO A 143 -15.96 -6.11 -24.22
CA PRO A 143 -16.39 -4.92 -23.47
C PRO A 143 -16.18 -5.06 -21.95
N ASN A 144 -16.25 -6.27 -21.40
CA ASN A 144 -16.02 -6.52 -19.97
C ASN A 144 -14.56 -6.24 -19.59
N LEU A 145 -13.64 -6.60 -20.48
CA LEU A 145 -12.21 -6.34 -20.34
C LEU A 145 -11.84 -4.88 -20.37
N VAL A 146 -12.42 -4.13 -21.31
CA VAL A 146 -12.26 -2.68 -21.39
C VAL A 146 -12.76 -2.02 -20.11
N LYS A 147 -13.93 -2.43 -19.61
CA LYS A 147 -14.47 -1.92 -18.35
C LYS A 147 -13.61 -2.29 -17.13
N LEU A 148 -13.07 -3.51 -17.07
CA LEU A 148 -12.17 -3.93 -15.99
C LEU A 148 -10.89 -3.07 -15.99
N LYS A 149 -10.37 -2.74 -17.19
CA LYS A 149 -9.24 -1.84 -17.38
C LYS A 149 -9.51 -0.41 -16.89
N GLU A 150 -10.74 0.10 -17.03
CA GLU A 150 -11.13 1.39 -16.47
C GLU A 150 -11.27 1.32 -14.94
N LEU A 151 -11.88 0.25 -14.42
CA LEU A 151 -12.09 0.06 -12.98
C LEU A 151 -10.77 -0.03 -12.19
N ARG A 152 -9.75 -0.72 -12.72
CA ARG A 152 -8.42 -0.76 -12.06
C ARG A 152 -7.75 0.61 -11.97
N ALA A 153 -8.06 1.54 -12.89
CA ALA A 153 -7.55 2.90 -12.88
C ALA A 153 -8.30 3.81 -11.89
N THR A 154 -9.31 3.29 -11.19
CA THR A 154 -10.10 4.06 -10.23
C THR A 154 -9.30 4.35 -8.96
N ARG A 155 -9.28 5.64 -8.58
CA ARG A 155 -8.68 6.13 -7.33
C ARG A 155 -9.70 6.04 -6.21
N VAL A 156 -9.43 5.16 -5.24
CA VAL A 156 -10.23 5.02 -4.02
C VAL A 156 -9.50 5.80 -2.94
N ALA A 157 -10.03 6.98 -2.58
CA ALA A 157 -9.32 7.95 -1.75
C ALA A 157 -8.83 7.40 -0.39
N PRO A 158 -9.61 6.56 0.33
CA PRO A 158 -9.13 5.92 1.57
C PRO A 158 -7.92 5.01 1.39
N TYR A 159 -7.62 4.53 0.18
CA TYR A 159 -6.48 3.65 -0.08
C TYR A 159 -5.20 4.40 -0.44
N LEU A 160 -5.23 5.73 -0.46
CA LEU A 160 -4.11 6.59 -0.83
C LEU A 160 -3.62 7.36 0.40
N CYS A 161 -2.32 7.41 0.65
CA CYS A 161 -1.77 8.35 1.64
C CYS A 161 -1.50 9.69 0.95
N PRO A 162 -2.03 10.83 1.46
CA PRO A 162 -1.75 12.17 0.93
C PRO A 162 -0.26 12.57 0.91
N SER A 163 0.61 11.86 1.64
CA SER A 163 2.07 12.07 1.56
C SER A 163 2.75 11.24 0.46
N ASP A 164 2.04 10.33 -0.19
CA ASP A 164 2.52 9.55 -1.34
C ASP A 164 2.18 10.30 -2.64
N TYR A 165 3.02 11.27 -2.99
CA TYR A 165 2.80 12.21 -4.09
C TYR A 165 2.73 11.55 -5.47
N ASP A 166 3.38 10.40 -5.64
CA ASP A 166 3.58 9.75 -6.93
C ASP A 166 2.80 8.43 -7.01
N ASN A 167 1.61 8.34 -6.42
CA ASN A 167 0.77 7.15 -6.24
C ASN A 167 0.29 6.44 -7.53
N ILE A 168 1.15 6.36 -8.55
CA ILE A 168 1.01 5.74 -9.86
C ILE A 168 2.09 4.66 -9.99
N ASP A 169 1.76 3.43 -10.35
CA ASP A 169 2.76 2.40 -10.61
C ASP A 169 3.43 2.61 -11.97
N ASP A 170 4.61 3.24 -11.94
CA ASP A 170 5.36 3.58 -13.15
C ASP A 170 6.06 2.37 -13.80
N TYR A 171 6.15 1.23 -13.11
CA TYR A 171 6.74 0.02 -13.70
C TYR A 171 5.89 -0.50 -14.89
N LEU A 172 4.57 -0.38 -14.79
CA LEU A 172 3.67 -0.70 -15.90
C LEU A 172 3.68 0.37 -17.00
N ALA A 173 3.96 1.63 -16.68
CA ALA A 173 4.11 2.66 -17.71
C ALA A 173 5.23 2.29 -18.71
N GLY A 174 6.29 1.61 -18.26
CA GLY A 174 7.35 1.08 -19.12
C GLY A 174 7.02 -0.26 -19.81
N ALA A 175 6.19 -1.11 -19.22
CA ALA A 175 5.95 -2.49 -19.68
C ALA A 175 4.61 -2.72 -20.40
N THR A 176 3.60 -1.86 -20.19
CA THR A 176 2.28 -1.90 -20.84
C THR A 176 1.85 -0.52 -21.37
N GLY A 177 2.56 0.56 -21.01
CA GLY A 177 2.19 1.93 -21.36
C GLY A 177 1.09 2.53 -20.47
N GLU A 178 0.83 1.94 -19.30
CA GLU A 178 -0.33 2.28 -18.47
C GLU A 178 0.06 2.74 -17.07
N GLU A 179 -0.45 3.91 -16.68
CA GLU A 179 -0.31 4.49 -15.35
C GLU A 179 -1.47 4.02 -14.45
N LEU A 180 -1.20 3.09 -13.52
CA LEU A 180 -2.22 2.58 -12.58
C LEU A 180 -2.06 3.17 -11.18
N PRO A 181 -3.14 3.63 -10.52
CA PRO A 181 -3.05 4.19 -9.18
C PRO A 181 -2.72 3.09 -8.15
N SER A 182 -1.58 3.26 -7.49
CA SER A 182 -1.11 2.39 -6.42
C SER A 182 -1.88 2.59 -5.12
N ARG A 183 -1.95 1.55 -4.29
CA ARG A 183 -2.46 1.63 -2.92
C ARG A 183 -1.31 1.86 -1.93
N SER A 184 -1.58 2.63 -0.87
CA SER A 184 -0.57 3.01 0.14
C SER A 184 -0.67 2.19 1.44
N TYR A 185 -1.67 1.31 1.59
CA TYR A 185 -1.91 0.54 2.82
C TYR A 185 -2.04 -0.95 2.50
N TYR A 186 -1.11 -1.78 2.96
CA TYR A 186 -1.03 -3.19 2.62
C TYR A 186 -1.38 -4.08 3.80
N GLY A 187 -2.00 -5.22 3.54
CA GLY A 187 -2.33 -6.20 4.58
C GLY A 187 -1.08 -6.88 5.14
N VAL A 188 -1.17 -7.39 6.36
CA VAL A 188 -0.09 -8.14 7.01
C VAL A 188 -0.35 -9.64 6.89
N THR A 189 0.58 -10.36 6.27
CA THR A 189 0.49 -11.83 6.08
C THR A 189 1.06 -12.61 7.26
N GLY A 190 1.90 -11.97 8.09
CA GLY A 190 2.50 -12.56 9.28
C GLY A 190 4.02 -12.46 9.32
N SER A 191 4.66 -13.17 10.24
CA SER A 191 6.11 -13.14 10.51
C SER A 191 6.76 -14.53 10.64
N ALA A 192 6.01 -15.63 10.44
CA ALA A 192 6.44 -17.01 10.69
C ALA A 192 7.87 -17.32 10.25
N TYR A 193 8.22 -16.98 9.00
CA TYR A 193 9.56 -17.23 8.46
C TYR A 193 10.69 -16.61 9.30
N SER A 194 10.51 -15.39 9.78
CA SER A 194 11.51 -14.68 10.61
C SER A 194 11.56 -15.20 12.05
N ARG A 195 10.51 -15.88 12.50
CA ARG A 195 10.42 -16.51 13.81
C ARG A 195 10.91 -17.95 13.84
N GLY A 196 11.22 -18.53 12.67
CA GLY A 196 11.61 -19.93 12.53
C GLY A 196 10.42 -20.91 12.59
N SER A 197 9.20 -20.42 12.38
CA SER A 197 8.00 -21.26 12.20
C SER A 197 7.87 -21.71 10.74
N ASP A 198 7.33 -22.91 10.54
CA ASP A 198 7.06 -23.48 9.22
C ASP A 198 5.74 -23.01 8.60
N ASP A 199 5.03 -22.04 9.22
CA ASP A 199 3.76 -21.55 8.70
C ASP A 199 3.90 -20.49 7.59
N TYR A 200 4.45 -20.95 6.46
CA TYR A 200 4.59 -20.20 5.24
C TYR A 200 4.37 -21.09 4.01
N THR A 201 4.21 -20.50 2.82
CA THR A 201 3.90 -21.26 1.59
C THR A 201 5.06 -22.05 1.00
N SER A 202 6.21 -21.39 0.78
CA SER A 202 7.41 -21.97 0.14
C SER A 202 8.65 -21.20 0.60
N SER A 203 9.84 -21.80 0.53
CA SER A 203 11.09 -21.14 0.92
C SER A 203 11.62 -20.18 -0.17
N GLY A 204 12.31 -19.10 0.24
CA GLY A 204 13.02 -18.18 -0.66
C GLY A 204 12.30 -16.85 -0.90
N ASN A 205 12.65 -16.14 -1.97
CA ASN A 205 12.19 -14.77 -2.26
C ASN A 205 10.67 -14.62 -2.50
N TRP A 206 9.94 -15.73 -2.52
CA TRP A 206 8.49 -15.77 -2.73
C TRP A 206 7.73 -16.30 -1.51
N ALA A 207 8.41 -16.57 -0.40
CA ALA A 207 7.79 -17.04 0.83
C ALA A 207 6.70 -16.07 1.28
N MET A 208 5.49 -16.56 1.49
CA MET A 208 4.41 -15.82 2.12
C MET A 208 4.11 -16.48 3.46
N ASN A 209 4.16 -15.69 4.52
CA ASN A 209 3.74 -16.09 5.86
C ASN A 209 2.21 -16.33 5.89
N ARG A 210 1.76 -17.22 6.76
CA ARG A 210 0.33 -17.56 6.93
C ARG A 210 -0.15 -17.45 8.38
N ASP A 211 0.71 -16.98 9.26
CA ASP A 211 0.46 -16.79 10.68
C ASP A 211 -0.13 -15.41 11.02
N GLY A 212 -0.42 -14.57 10.03
CA GLY A 212 -0.99 -13.22 10.22
C GLY A 212 -2.47 -13.12 9.82
N ALA A 213 -3.00 -11.90 9.87
CA ALA A 213 -4.41 -11.64 9.62
C ALA A 213 -4.84 -11.87 8.15
N LEU A 214 -4.01 -11.44 7.19
CA LEU A 214 -4.37 -11.31 5.77
C LEU A 214 -3.34 -12.02 4.86
N TYR A 215 -3.54 -13.30 4.59
CA TYR A 215 -2.75 -14.09 3.65
C TYR A 215 -3.61 -14.66 2.51
N TYR A 216 -2.98 -15.31 1.53
CA TYR A 216 -3.69 -15.86 0.37
C TYR A 216 -4.75 -16.89 0.79
N GLY A 217 -6.02 -16.63 0.46
CA GLY A 217 -7.14 -17.49 0.87
C GLY A 217 -7.38 -17.58 2.38
N SER A 218 -6.91 -16.62 3.17
CA SER A 218 -7.08 -16.62 4.63
C SER A 218 -8.54 -16.52 5.06
N GLN A 219 -8.95 -17.39 5.99
CA GLN A 219 -10.27 -17.36 6.63
C GLN A 219 -10.11 -17.15 8.14
N THR A 220 -9.35 -16.13 8.52
CA THR A 220 -8.99 -15.85 9.91
C THR A 220 -10.22 -15.39 10.69
N GLU A 221 -10.58 -16.11 11.76
CA GLU A 221 -11.68 -15.74 12.64
C GLU A 221 -11.18 -14.83 13.77
N LEU A 222 -11.96 -13.85 14.24
CA LEU A 222 -11.50 -13.01 15.36
C LEU A 222 -11.19 -13.82 16.62
N ARG A 223 -11.92 -14.92 16.85
CA ARG A 223 -11.69 -15.82 18.00
C ARG A 223 -10.40 -16.64 17.89
N SER A 224 -9.80 -16.77 16.70
CA SER A 224 -8.56 -17.51 16.51
C SER A 224 -7.32 -16.65 16.75
N VAL A 225 -7.49 -15.34 16.97
CA VAL A 225 -6.38 -14.41 17.26
C VAL A 225 -6.03 -14.47 18.75
N SER A 226 -5.07 -15.32 19.10
CA SER A 226 -4.66 -15.55 20.50
C SER A 226 -3.79 -14.43 21.07
N ASP A 227 -3.06 -13.68 20.24
CA ASP A 227 -2.27 -12.49 20.65
C ASP A 227 -3.13 -11.28 21.04
N GLY A 228 -4.44 -11.35 20.76
CA GLY A 228 -5.40 -10.29 20.98
C GLY A 228 -5.54 -9.35 19.77
N THR A 229 -6.78 -9.05 19.41
CA THR A 229 -7.10 -8.26 18.21
C THR A 229 -6.56 -6.82 18.25
N SER A 230 -6.31 -6.28 19.44
CA SER A 230 -5.70 -4.97 19.65
C SER A 230 -4.16 -4.97 19.59
N ASN A 231 -3.54 -6.13 19.47
CA ASN A 231 -2.08 -6.28 19.41
C ASN A 231 -1.59 -6.87 18.09
N THR A 232 -2.48 -7.46 17.29
CA THR A 232 -2.13 -7.99 15.97
C THR A 232 -2.38 -6.96 14.88
N PHE A 233 -1.36 -6.73 14.03
CA PHE A 233 -1.44 -5.89 12.85
C PHE A 233 -2.34 -6.53 11.78
N LEU A 234 -3.19 -5.68 11.20
CA LEU A 234 -4.05 -6.00 10.09
C LEU A 234 -3.52 -5.41 8.79
N VAL A 235 -3.19 -4.11 8.82
CA VAL A 235 -2.77 -3.33 7.65
C VAL A 235 -1.68 -2.34 8.07
N GLY A 236 -0.74 -2.03 7.18
CA GLY A 236 0.32 -1.06 7.42
C GLY A 236 0.59 -0.18 6.21
N GLU A 237 1.18 0.99 6.44
CA GLU A 237 1.61 1.89 5.35
C GLU A 237 2.80 1.34 4.56
N ARG A 238 2.90 1.73 3.29
CA ARG A 238 4.05 1.44 2.41
C ARG A 238 4.54 2.66 1.64
N TRP A 239 5.82 2.69 1.26
CA TRP A 239 6.42 3.80 0.50
C TRP A 239 7.51 3.42 -0.54
N TYR A 240 7.48 2.22 -1.12
CA TYR A 240 8.46 1.76 -2.12
C TYR A 240 7.98 1.82 -3.58
N THR A 241 8.68 1.23 -4.54
CA THR A 241 8.38 1.35 -5.99
C THR A 241 7.40 0.31 -6.53
N LYS A 242 7.56 -0.98 -6.19
CA LYS A 242 6.67 -2.04 -6.68
C LYS A 242 5.30 -1.90 -6.03
N ARG A 243 4.24 -1.70 -6.80
CA ARG A 243 2.94 -1.29 -6.26
C ARG A 243 1.85 -2.33 -6.53
N ALA A 244 0.89 -2.40 -5.62
CA ALA A 244 -0.40 -3.03 -5.82
C ALA A 244 -1.38 -1.97 -6.32
N TRP A 245 -2.10 -2.27 -7.39
CA TRP A 245 -3.29 -1.53 -7.79
C TRP A 245 -4.52 -2.14 -7.13
N LEU A 246 -5.70 -1.58 -7.42
CA LEU A 246 -6.95 -1.93 -6.74
C LEU A 246 -7.23 -3.45 -6.76
N ILE A 247 -7.06 -4.08 -7.91
CA ILE A 247 -7.39 -5.49 -8.15
C ILE A 247 -6.23 -6.44 -7.79
N GLY A 248 -4.96 -6.01 -7.93
CA GLY A 248 -3.79 -6.89 -7.74
C GLY A 248 -2.47 -6.27 -8.23
N GLY A 249 -1.57 -7.09 -8.77
CA GLY A 249 -0.30 -6.68 -9.38
C GLY A 249 0.23 -7.70 -10.41
N ARG A 250 1.27 -7.34 -11.19
CA ARG A 250 1.83 -8.19 -12.28
C ARG A 250 3.22 -8.76 -11.93
N ALA A 251 3.36 -10.08 -11.91
CA ALA A 251 4.66 -10.76 -11.76
C ALA A 251 4.99 -11.58 -13.01
N SER A 252 6.04 -11.21 -13.75
CA SER A 252 6.45 -11.86 -15.01
C SER A 252 7.08 -13.26 -14.86
N SER A 253 7.26 -13.81 -13.66
CA SER A 253 7.99 -15.08 -13.44
C SER A 253 7.63 -15.78 -12.12
N ALA A 254 6.43 -15.54 -11.59
CA ALA A 254 6.00 -16.10 -10.32
C ALA A 254 5.91 -17.63 -10.37
N THR A 255 6.78 -18.32 -9.62
CA THR A 255 6.73 -19.78 -9.45
C THR A 255 5.89 -20.21 -8.23
N SER A 256 5.30 -19.24 -7.51
CA SER A 256 4.53 -19.39 -6.26
C SER A 256 3.41 -18.33 -6.20
N VAL A 257 2.64 -18.28 -5.11
CA VAL A 257 1.61 -17.25 -4.84
C VAL A 257 2.26 -15.87 -4.83
N THR A 258 1.58 -14.87 -5.40
CA THR A 258 2.07 -13.48 -5.39
C THR A 258 1.05 -12.49 -4.83
N LEU A 259 1.21 -12.12 -3.56
CA LEU A 259 0.41 -11.08 -2.91
C LEU A 259 1.06 -9.71 -3.09
N TYR A 260 0.43 -8.89 -3.91
CA TYR A 260 0.83 -7.51 -4.10
C TYR A 260 0.30 -6.61 -2.98
N SER A 261 -0.94 -6.82 -2.57
CA SER A 261 -1.64 -6.02 -1.57
C SER A 261 -1.28 -6.36 -0.12
N CYS A 262 -0.57 -7.45 0.14
CA CYS A 262 -0.19 -7.85 1.49
C CYS A 262 1.29 -8.19 1.57
N LYS A 263 1.90 -8.07 2.76
CA LYS A 263 3.33 -8.26 3.00
C LYS A 263 3.60 -8.94 4.32
N ASN A 264 4.69 -9.71 4.32
CA ASN A 264 5.31 -10.28 5.49
C ASN A 264 5.95 -9.14 6.29
N ILE A 265 6.02 -9.34 7.61
CA ILE A 265 6.95 -8.63 8.46
C ILE A 265 8.16 -9.54 8.65
N ASP A 266 9.35 -9.01 8.32
CA ASP A 266 10.58 -9.78 8.30
C ASP A 266 11.67 -9.08 9.10
N ARG A 267 12.41 -9.85 9.90
CA ARG A 267 13.48 -9.35 10.78
C ARG A 267 14.58 -8.60 10.01
N ARG A 268 14.79 -8.93 8.74
CA ARG A 268 15.82 -8.29 7.90
C ARG A 268 15.46 -6.87 7.49
N TYR A 269 14.17 -6.51 7.50
CA TYR A 269 13.68 -5.28 6.93
C TYR A 269 12.76 -4.55 7.92
N PRO A 270 13.34 -3.72 8.82
CA PRO A 270 12.56 -2.91 9.76
C PRO A 270 11.69 -1.87 9.04
N ILE A 271 10.82 -1.21 9.79
CA ILE A 271 10.01 -0.10 9.26
C ILE A 271 10.94 0.96 8.65
N ASN A 272 10.61 1.44 7.45
CA ASN A 272 11.43 2.39 6.70
C ASN A 272 12.87 1.90 6.39
N ALA A 273 13.09 0.58 6.28
CA ALA A 273 14.40 0.04 5.91
C ALA A 273 14.99 0.74 4.67
N PRO A 274 16.30 1.05 4.67
CA PRO A 274 16.95 1.67 3.51
C PRO A 274 17.10 0.67 2.36
N LEU A 275 16.79 1.10 1.13
CA LEU A 275 16.89 0.28 -0.10
C LEU A 275 18.32 0.21 -0.70
N TYR A 276 19.39 0.34 0.10
CA TYR A 276 20.77 0.51 -0.41
C TYR A 276 21.84 -0.32 0.30
N PRO A 277 23.00 -0.61 -0.34
CA PRO A 277 23.30 -0.83 -1.77
C PRO A 277 23.22 -2.32 -2.15
N ASN A 278 22.85 -3.19 -1.20
CA ASN A 278 22.86 -4.64 -1.43
C ASN A 278 21.47 -5.21 -1.69
N ASN A 279 20.37 -4.51 -1.38
CA ASN A 279 19.02 -5.04 -1.44
C ASN A 279 18.20 -4.37 -2.56
N TYR A 280 17.99 -5.07 -3.68
CA TYR A 280 17.36 -4.56 -4.90
C TYR A 280 16.08 -5.34 -5.26
N TYR A 281 15.18 -4.73 -6.05
CA TYR A 281 14.04 -5.41 -6.69
C TYR A 281 14.22 -5.46 -8.20
N ILE A 282 13.84 -6.55 -8.86
CA ILE A 282 13.97 -6.79 -10.31
C ILE A 282 13.41 -5.69 -11.24
N SER A 283 12.71 -4.65 -10.74
CA SER A 283 12.49 -3.46 -11.56
C SER A 283 12.23 -2.17 -10.79
N HIS A 284 13.12 -1.19 -10.99
CA HIS A 284 12.96 0.19 -10.56
C HIS A 284 13.15 1.09 -11.79
N VAL A 285 12.15 1.90 -12.13
CA VAL A 285 12.32 3.00 -13.09
C VAL A 285 12.52 4.27 -12.27
N ALA A 286 13.67 4.93 -12.45
CA ALA A 286 14.10 6.04 -11.62
C ALA A 286 13.30 7.31 -11.91
N PHE A 287 12.48 7.76 -10.95
CA PHE A 287 11.93 9.11 -10.91
C PHE A 287 12.54 9.86 -9.73
N GLY A 288 12.99 11.10 -9.94
CA GLY A 288 13.92 11.87 -9.10
C GLY A 288 13.49 12.22 -7.66
N ASN A 289 12.40 11.63 -7.16
CA ASN A 289 11.95 11.73 -5.77
C ASN A 289 12.38 10.50 -4.93
N ARG A 290 13.01 9.50 -5.55
CA ARG A 290 13.46 8.28 -4.89
C ARG A 290 14.95 8.09 -5.07
N PRO A 291 15.59 7.39 -4.13
CA PRO A 291 17.02 7.30 -4.17
C PRO A 291 17.53 6.56 -5.44
N PRO A 292 18.52 7.12 -6.17
CA PRO A 292 19.05 6.54 -7.41
C PRO A 292 19.84 5.25 -7.15
N LEU A 293 19.75 4.30 -8.06
CA LEU A 293 20.29 2.95 -7.94
C LEU A 293 21.83 2.95 -8.06
N GLU A 294 22.54 2.31 -7.15
CA GLU A 294 23.97 2.01 -7.32
C GLU A 294 24.14 0.74 -8.17
N PRO A 295 24.99 0.72 -9.21
CA PRO A 295 25.22 -0.47 -10.00
C PRO A 295 25.97 -1.57 -9.20
N GLY A 296 25.39 -2.76 -9.05
CA GLY A 296 26.16 -3.99 -8.79
C GLY A 296 26.06 -4.70 -7.43
N GLY A 297 24.92 -4.73 -6.74
CA GLY A 297 24.69 -5.59 -5.56
C GLY A 297 23.58 -6.62 -5.79
N SER A 298 23.78 -7.87 -5.37
CA SER A 298 22.85 -9.00 -5.58
C SER A 298 22.27 -9.57 -4.28
N GLU A 299 21.52 -8.78 -3.52
CA GLU A 299 20.49 -9.34 -2.63
C GLU A 299 19.13 -8.85 -3.16
N GLU A 300 18.30 -9.78 -3.59
CA GLU A 300 16.93 -9.47 -4.01
C GLU A 300 16.04 -9.53 -2.78
N VAL A 301 15.38 -8.42 -2.41
CA VAL A 301 14.36 -8.51 -1.38
C VAL A 301 13.17 -9.26 -1.96
N GLY A 302 12.72 -10.30 -1.27
CA GLY A 302 11.56 -11.08 -1.67
C GLY A 302 10.29 -10.23 -1.82
N LEU A 303 9.39 -10.59 -2.75
CA LEU A 303 8.19 -9.81 -3.04
C LEU A 303 7.33 -9.57 -1.77
N HIS A 304 7.14 -10.61 -0.96
CA HIS A 304 6.35 -10.47 0.25
C HIS A 304 7.12 -9.80 1.39
N ASN A 305 8.45 -9.74 1.33
CA ASN A 305 9.30 -9.14 2.36
C ASN A 305 9.58 -7.65 2.11
N LEU A 306 8.88 -7.04 1.14
CA LEU A 306 8.81 -5.60 0.99
C LEU A 306 8.27 -4.97 2.29
N TYR A 307 9.13 -4.26 2.99
CA TYR A 307 8.88 -3.71 4.32
C TYR A 307 7.82 -2.60 4.33
N PHE A 308 7.14 -2.49 5.46
CA PHE A 308 6.22 -1.39 5.72
C PHE A 308 6.97 -0.09 6.01
N GLY A 309 6.35 1.04 5.71
CA GLY A 309 6.95 2.34 5.97
C GLY A 309 6.09 3.48 5.44
N SER A 310 6.50 4.71 5.73
CA SER A 310 5.77 5.90 5.29
C SER A 310 6.72 7.05 4.95
N HIS A 311 6.19 8.08 4.29
CA HIS A 311 6.90 9.36 4.11
C HIS A 311 6.89 10.21 5.39
N HIS A 312 6.24 9.74 6.45
CA HIS A 312 6.21 10.44 7.73
C HIS A 312 7.52 10.16 8.48
N PRO A 313 8.20 11.20 9.00
CA PRO A 313 9.40 11.01 9.81
C PRO A 313 9.19 10.07 11.02
N GLY A 314 10.09 9.09 11.20
CA GLY A 314 10.22 8.29 12.42
C GLY A 314 9.31 7.07 12.53
N GLY A 315 8.66 6.62 11.46
CA GLY A 315 7.79 5.42 11.52
C GLY A 315 6.73 5.31 10.43
N ALA A 316 5.68 4.56 10.72
CA ALA A 316 4.54 4.32 9.84
C ALA A 316 3.26 4.01 10.64
N HIS A 317 2.10 4.28 10.04
CA HIS A 317 0.82 3.91 10.63
C HIS A 317 0.50 2.45 10.35
N PHE A 318 -0.04 1.79 11.38
CA PHE A 318 -0.57 0.44 11.31
C PHE A 318 -1.99 0.41 11.88
N GLY A 319 -2.86 -0.35 11.22
CA GLY A 319 -4.18 -0.72 11.70
C GLY A 319 -4.10 -2.08 12.36
N LEU A 320 -4.82 -2.23 13.46
CA LEU A 320 -4.92 -3.46 14.22
C LEU A 320 -6.22 -4.19 13.86
N ILE A 321 -6.31 -5.48 14.21
CA ILE A 321 -7.49 -6.29 13.89
C ILE A 321 -8.76 -5.71 14.53
N ASP A 322 -8.66 -5.10 15.71
CA ASP A 322 -9.78 -4.43 16.40
C ASP A 322 -10.25 -3.11 15.75
N GLY A 323 -9.69 -2.74 14.60
CA GLY A 323 -10.03 -1.52 13.86
C GLY A 323 -9.41 -0.25 14.45
N SER A 324 -8.62 -0.35 15.52
CA SER A 324 -7.78 0.76 15.99
C SER A 324 -6.60 0.98 15.04
N ALA A 325 -6.01 2.17 15.08
CA ALA A 325 -4.86 2.52 14.28
C ALA A 325 -3.87 3.30 15.14
N ARG A 326 -2.58 3.07 14.93
CA ARG A 326 -1.51 3.72 15.68
C ARG A 326 -0.28 3.97 14.81
N PHE A 327 0.50 4.98 15.19
CA PHE A 327 1.81 5.20 14.61
C PHE A 327 2.82 4.31 15.32
N VAL A 328 3.55 3.51 14.55
CA VAL A 328 4.61 2.62 15.05
C VAL A 328 5.94 3.23 14.66
N GLN A 329 6.82 3.40 15.65
CA GLN A 329 8.13 4.00 15.45
C GLN A 329 9.06 3.04 14.71
N ASP A 330 9.99 3.58 13.93
CA ASP A 330 11.06 2.79 13.31
C ASP A 330 12.01 2.13 14.33
N SER A 331 12.08 2.69 15.54
CA SER A 331 12.82 2.15 16.68
C SER A 331 12.06 1.10 17.49
N ILE A 332 10.94 0.57 17.00
CA ILE A 332 10.23 -0.54 17.67
C ILE A 332 11.17 -1.73 17.87
N ASP A 333 11.07 -2.40 19.02
CA ASP A 333 11.77 -3.66 19.23
C ASP A 333 11.34 -4.68 18.17
N LEU A 334 12.31 -5.38 17.61
CA LEU A 334 12.08 -6.20 16.43
C LEU A 334 11.29 -7.46 16.75
N ASP A 335 11.43 -8.00 17.97
CA ASP A 335 10.65 -9.15 18.41
C ASP A 335 9.21 -8.74 18.69
N THR A 336 8.99 -7.55 19.28
CA THR A 336 7.64 -6.96 19.37
C THR A 336 7.04 -6.75 17.99
N TYR A 337 7.80 -6.22 17.02
CA TYR A 337 7.31 -5.98 15.67
C TYR A 337 6.90 -7.27 14.95
N LEU A 338 7.67 -8.35 15.14
CA LEU A 338 7.38 -9.68 14.61
C LEU A 338 6.15 -10.30 15.29
N GLY A 339 6.03 -10.21 16.62
CA GLY A 339 4.89 -10.78 17.35
C GLY A 339 3.59 -10.09 17.08
N MET A 340 3.63 -8.77 16.88
CA MET A 340 2.46 -8.05 16.40
C MET A 340 2.03 -8.44 14.98
N ALA A 341 2.88 -9.07 14.18
CA ALA A 341 2.47 -9.53 12.85
C ALA A 341 1.70 -10.87 12.91
N SER A 342 1.92 -11.66 13.96
CA SER A 342 1.28 -12.96 14.14
C SER A 342 -0.07 -12.84 14.84
N ALA A 343 -0.94 -13.81 14.54
CA ALA A 343 -2.21 -14.03 15.21
C ALA A 343 -2.18 -15.25 16.14
N ASP A 344 -1.07 -15.99 16.20
CA ASP A 344 -1.02 -17.35 16.77
C ASP A 344 -0.69 -17.42 18.28
N GLY A 345 -0.43 -16.30 18.98
CA GLY A 345 -0.42 -16.28 20.45
C GLY A 345 0.86 -16.78 21.11
N GLU A 346 1.85 -17.24 20.33
CA GLU A 346 3.06 -17.89 20.84
C GLU A 346 4.17 -16.89 21.22
N GLU A 347 3.87 -15.57 21.23
CA GLU A 347 4.89 -14.52 21.23
C GLU A 347 4.70 -13.49 22.35
N VAL A 348 5.82 -12.99 22.88
CA VAL A 348 5.80 -11.98 23.94
C VAL A 348 5.67 -10.60 23.31
N VAL A 349 4.44 -10.10 23.21
CA VAL A 349 4.17 -8.68 22.94
C VAL A 349 4.20 -7.95 24.28
N GLN A 350 5.38 -7.47 24.72
CA GLN A 350 5.51 -6.63 25.92
C GLN A 350 5.62 -5.14 25.62
#